data_AF-A0A1F3JZ22-F1
#
_entry.id   AF-A0A1F3JZ22-F1
#
_cell.length_a   1.000
_cell.length_b   1.000
_cell.length_c   1.000
_cell.angle_alpha   90.00
_cell.angle_beta   90.00
_cell.angle_gamma   90.00
#
_symmetry.space_group_name_H-M   'P 1'
#
loop_
_entity.id
_entity.type
_entity.pdbx_description
1 polymer ?
#
loop_
_entity_poly.entity_id
_entity_poly.type
_entity_poly.pdbx_seq_one_letter_code
_entity_poly.pdbx_strand_id
1 'polypeptide(L)'
;MQPNYFDPFVLPFTLSMFALLTFLVFKYGSWIYRFGASDRKKVFKGFFSRNSWLAMKEIFMEGLLHRKIFKTNRRLGYMHMSLAFGWFLLIVVGAIEAHTFAKGSSPFYFPIFFRFFVPGTHESFFSDGFTQLMDLLLLFVLSGLFLAVLKRFKSVWVGQTKTSRKKPIDRVVLTSLWLIFPLRLLAESFTSGIHHSGGFLTGSLGTFFGVFLPINQLAYPAWWAYSLALGFFFIGLPFTRYMHIPTEMVLIFFRNWGIKLGVDNPVLMEVEINSCPKCGICIDTCQLSSMAGIHNTQSVYFIQKLRYHEDYNQVAESCLMCGRCEAVCPVAIDLNSIRLMHRADVSATREENFGFIPVQTRTADVIYFAGCMTHLTPTIKNSMVKILNASGDKYWFFDKEQGACCGRPLKLAGQLEAARELVERNRQMMMESGARMLVASCPICYKTFAEDYHLGMEVLHHSQYLERLMANKQISVEKLEVSAVYHDPCELGRGSGIYESPRAVVQNVAKLKSSVYQKENALCCGGSIAHLTLPLEKKKQIARETLRLLTVEHPQVIATGCPLCKKSFTGESGTKIMDIAELVAKALVAKPVREAAKQQKEPVYL
;
A
#
# COMPACT_ATOMS: atom_id res chain seq x y z
N MET A 1 -2.86 23.89 -51.67
CA MET A 1 -4.00 23.54 -50.79
C MET A 1 -3.44 22.85 -49.56
N GLN A 2 -3.80 23.32 -48.36
CA GLN A 2 -3.47 22.55 -47.15
C GLN A 2 -4.21 21.21 -47.22
N PRO A 3 -3.55 20.07 -46.96
CA PRO A 3 -4.23 18.78 -46.89
C PRO A 3 -5.27 18.82 -45.76
N ASN A 4 -6.53 18.51 -46.09
CA ASN A 4 -7.59 18.39 -45.11
C ASN A 4 -7.51 17.01 -44.46
N TYR A 5 -6.92 16.94 -43.27
CA TYR A 5 -6.77 15.71 -42.49
C TYR A 5 -8.03 15.42 -41.66
N PHE A 6 -9.18 15.26 -42.32
CA PHE A 6 -10.45 14.94 -41.65
C PHE A 6 -11.23 13.86 -42.39
N ASP A 7 -11.76 12.91 -41.62
CA ASP A 7 -12.72 11.90 -42.07
C ASP A 7 -13.72 11.62 -40.93
N PRO A 8 -15.03 11.41 -41.21
CA PRO A 8 -16.04 11.10 -40.19
C PRO A 8 -15.67 9.98 -39.22
N PHE A 9 -14.87 8.97 -39.61
CA PHE A 9 -14.52 7.88 -38.68
C PHE A 9 -13.68 8.34 -37.49
N VAL A 10 -13.03 9.51 -37.52
CA VAL A 10 -12.23 10.00 -36.38
C VAL A 10 -13.12 10.53 -35.24
N LEU A 11 -14.39 10.84 -35.52
CA LEU A 11 -15.32 11.50 -34.59
C LEU A 11 -15.53 10.74 -33.26
N PRO A 12 -15.75 9.40 -33.25
CA PRO A 12 -15.88 8.64 -32.01
C PRO A 12 -14.69 8.83 -31.06
N PHE A 13 -13.46 8.78 -31.57
CA PHE A 13 -12.26 9.05 -30.80
C PHE A 13 -12.16 10.51 -30.35
N THR A 14 -12.38 11.47 -31.25
CA THR A 14 -12.14 12.88 -30.93
C THR A 14 -13.14 13.43 -29.90
N LEU A 15 -14.43 13.11 -30.07
CA LEU A 15 -15.48 13.58 -29.16
C LEU A 15 -15.33 12.95 -27.77
N SER A 16 -15.02 11.66 -27.70
CA SER A 16 -14.80 10.97 -26.43
C SER A 16 -13.53 11.43 -25.71
N MET A 17 -12.44 11.71 -26.44
CA MET A 17 -11.22 12.28 -25.86
C MET A 17 -11.50 13.66 -25.26
N PHE A 18 -12.20 14.54 -25.99
CA PHE A 18 -12.56 15.86 -25.48
C PHE A 18 -13.48 15.78 -24.25
N ALA A 19 -14.47 14.88 -24.26
CA ALA A 19 -15.34 14.61 -23.12
C ALA A 19 -14.55 14.11 -21.90
N LEU A 20 -13.61 13.18 -22.10
CA LEU A 20 -12.73 12.69 -21.05
C LEU A 20 -11.85 13.81 -20.47
N LEU A 21 -11.17 14.59 -21.31
CA LEU A 21 -10.32 15.69 -20.86
C LEU A 21 -11.12 16.73 -20.06
N THR A 22 -12.30 17.11 -20.55
CA THR A 22 -13.21 18.04 -19.85
C THR A 22 -13.63 17.49 -18.50
N PHE A 23 -13.99 16.20 -18.44
CA PHE A 23 -14.33 15.52 -17.20
C PHE A 23 -13.15 15.52 -16.21
N LEU A 24 -11.94 15.19 -16.66
CA LEU A 24 -10.75 15.15 -15.81
C LEU A 24 -10.39 16.53 -15.27
N VAL A 25 -10.45 17.56 -16.10
CA VAL A 25 -10.22 18.96 -15.69
C VAL A 25 -11.22 19.37 -14.61
N PHE A 26 -12.52 19.11 -14.82
CA PHE A 26 -13.53 19.40 -13.82
C PHE A 26 -13.32 18.61 -12.53
N LYS A 27 -13.03 17.31 -12.63
CA LYS A 27 -12.82 16.43 -11.48
C LYS A 27 -11.61 16.85 -10.64
N TYR A 28 -10.48 17.13 -11.29
CA TYR A 28 -9.24 17.53 -10.62
C TYR A 28 -9.35 18.95 -10.06
N GLY A 29 -9.99 19.86 -10.80
CA GLY A 29 -10.33 21.19 -10.29
C GLY A 29 -11.21 21.12 -9.04
N SER A 30 -12.23 20.25 -9.04
CA SER A 30 -13.10 20.01 -7.88
C SER A 30 -12.33 19.48 -6.66
N TRP A 31 -11.41 18.52 -6.86
CA TRP A 31 -10.55 18.04 -5.79
C TRP A 31 -9.66 19.15 -5.22
N ILE A 32 -8.96 19.88 -6.08
CA ILE A 32 -8.07 20.97 -5.65
C ILE A 32 -8.86 22.05 -4.90
N TYR A 33 -10.06 22.39 -5.37
CA TYR A 33 -10.92 23.37 -4.72
C TYR A 33 -11.37 22.96 -3.31
N ARG A 34 -11.71 21.67 -3.14
CA ARG A 34 -12.21 21.08 -1.87
C ARG A 34 -11.11 20.82 -0.84
N PHE A 35 -9.82 20.88 -1.20
CA PHE A 35 -8.75 20.76 -0.21
C PHE A 35 -8.78 21.90 0.80
N GLY A 36 -8.38 21.59 2.04
CA GLY A 36 -8.17 22.61 3.07
C GLY A 36 -7.09 23.63 2.67
N ALA A 37 -7.12 24.82 3.29
CA ALA A 37 -6.21 25.91 2.94
C ALA A 37 -4.72 25.52 2.99
N SER A 38 -4.32 24.72 3.98
CA SER A 38 -2.96 24.20 4.13
C SER A 38 -2.53 23.34 2.94
N ASP A 39 -3.37 22.39 2.52
CA ASP A 39 -3.06 21.48 1.42
C ASP A 39 -3.12 22.19 0.05
N ARG A 40 -4.06 23.13 -0.15
CA ARG A 40 -4.06 23.98 -1.37
C ARG A 40 -2.76 24.77 -1.52
N LYS A 41 -2.21 25.29 -0.41
CA LYS A 41 -0.91 25.97 -0.40
C LYS A 41 0.23 25.02 -0.77
N LYS A 42 0.19 23.76 -0.30
CA LYS A 42 1.16 22.72 -0.71
C LYS A 42 1.05 22.38 -2.19
N VAL A 43 -0.16 22.28 -2.75
CA VAL A 43 -0.37 22.05 -4.19
C VAL A 43 0.27 23.18 -5.01
N PHE A 44 -0.04 24.43 -4.67
CA PHE A 44 0.48 25.59 -5.41
C PHE A 44 2.01 25.70 -5.34
N LYS A 45 2.60 25.56 -4.14
CA LYS A 45 4.06 25.55 -3.97
C LYS A 45 4.71 24.33 -4.61
N GLY A 46 4.04 23.20 -4.54
CA GLY A 46 4.51 21.92 -5.05
C GLY A 46 4.68 21.96 -6.56
N PHE A 47 3.73 22.55 -7.28
CA PHE A 47 3.72 22.59 -8.75
C PHE A 47 5.05 23.11 -9.35
N PHE A 48 5.60 24.19 -8.81
CA PHE A 48 6.87 24.80 -9.26
C PHE A 48 8.12 24.31 -8.50
N SER A 49 8.03 23.21 -7.76
CA SER A 49 9.13 22.71 -6.93
C SER A 49 9.92 21.58 -7.61
N ARG A 50 11.14 21.31 -7.10
CA ARG A 50 11.92 20.12 -7.45
C ARG A 50 11.16 18.81 -7.21
N ASN A 51 10.18 18.80 -6.30
CA ASN A 51 9.37 17.62 -6.02
C ASN A 51 8.46 17.25 -7.19
N SER A 52 8.07 18.20 -8.06
CA SER A 52 7.34 17.89 -9.30
C SER A 52 8.19 17.09 -10.29
N TRP A 53 9.50 17.35 -10.35
CA TRP A 53 10.42 16.55 -11.17
C TRP A 53 10.60 15.13 -10.63
N LEU A 54 10.71 15.00 -9.30
CA LEU A 54 10.73 13.69 -8.64
C LEU A 54 9.43 12.92 -8.89
N ALA A 55 8.28 13.58 -8.82
CA ALA A 55 6.98 13.01 -9.16
C ALA A 55 6.93 12.54 -10.62
N MET A 56 7.43 13.35 -11.57
CA MET A 56 7.48 12.96 -12.99
C MET A 56 8.34 11.71 -13.21
N LYS A 57 9.52 11.65 -12.57
CA LYS A 57 10.37 10.46 -12.59
C LYS A 57 9.66 9.25 -11.99
N GLU A 58 8.93 9.43 -10.89
CA GLU A 58 8.15 8.36 -10.27
C GLU A 58 7.00 7.89 -11.17
N ILE A 59 6.28 8.79 -11.84
CA ILE A 59 5.24 8.46 -12.84
C ILE A 59 5.84 7.61 -13.97
N PHE A 60 7.02 7.98 -14.48
CA PHE A 60 7.68 7.19 -15.51
C PHE A 60 8.06 5.79 -15.00
N MET A 61 8.68 5.71 -13.81
CA MET A 61 9.16 4.44 -13.26
C MET A 61 8.03 3.50 -12.79
N GLU A 62 6.96 4.03 -12.22
CA GLU A 62 5.88 3.25 -11.61
C GLU A 62 4.64 3.16 -12.50
N GLY A 63 4.29 4.22 -13.23
CA GLY A 63 3.14 4.26 -14.13
C GLY A 63 3.40 3.67 -15.53
N LEU A 64 4.61 3.85 -16.09
CA LEU A 64 4.96 3.26 -17.40
C LEU A 64 5.73 1.95 -17.24
N LEU A 65 6.87 1.98 -16.55
CA LEU A 65 7.75 0.81 -16.41
C LEU A 65 7.28 -0.19 -15.33
N HIS A 66 6.34 0.20 -14.45
CA HIS A 66 5.78 -0.65 -13.40
C HIS A 66 6.85 -1.34 -12.52
N ARG A 67 7.92 -0.63 -12.17
CA ARG A 67 9.08 -1.16 -11.43
C ARG A 67 8.68 -1.93 -10.17
N LYS A 68 7.75 -1.41 -9.35
CA LYS A 68 7.27 -2.09 -8.12
C LYS A 68 6.61 -3.43 -8.45
N ILE A 69 5.77 -3.50 -9.49
CA ILE A 69 5.14 -4.76 -9.91
C ILE A 69 6.20 -5.74 -10.42
N PHE A 70 7.20 -5.25 -11.16
CA PHE A 70 8.28 -6.08 -11.69
C PHE A 70 9.11 -6.76 -10.59
N LYS A 71 9.34 -6.05 -9.46
CA LYS A 71 10.01 -6.59 -8.28
C LYS A 71 9.20 -7.70 -7.60
N THR A 72 7.88 -7.55 -7.54
CA THR A 72 6.99 -8.55 -6.93
C THR A 72 6.78 -9.76 -7.84
N ASN A 73 6.60 -9.54 -9.14
CA ASN A 73 6.34 -10.59 -10.12
C ASN A 73 6.75 -10.12 -11.52
N ARG A 74 7.86 -10.66 -12.03
CA ARG A 74 8.44 -10.27 -13.33
C ARG A 74 7.49 -10.47 -14.51
N ARG A 75 6.71 -11.56 -14.54
CA ARG A 75 5.77 -11.85 -15.65
C ARG A 75 4.62 -10.85 -15.66
N LEU A 76 4.05 -10.58 -14.48
CA LEU A 76 3.00 -9.58 -14.34
C LEU A 76 3.51 -8.17 -14.67
N GLY A 77 4.73 -7.84 -14.22
CA GLY A 77 5.39 -6.58 -14.52
C GLY A 77 5.62 -6.39 -16.02
N TYR A 78 6.16 -7.39 -16.71
CA TYR A 78 6.36 -7.35 -18.16
C TYR A 78 5.04 -7.09 -18.91
N MET A 79 3.99 -7.84 -18.59
CA MET A 79 2.66 -7.68 -19.21
C MET A 79 2.14 -6.24 -19.09
N HIS A 80 2.22 -5.63 -17.90
CA HIS A 80 1.78 -4.25 -17.69
C HIS A 80 2.71 -3.22 -18.37
N MET A 81 4.02 -3.42 -18.31
CA MET A 81 5.01 -2.57 -18.96
C MET A 81 4.82 -2.57 -20.48
N SER A 82 4.68 -3.74 -21.12
CA SER A 82 4.47 -3.84 -22.56
C SER A 82 3.20 -3.13 -23.03
N LEU A 83 2.15 -3.11 -22.20
CA LEU A 83 0.91 -2.41 -22.53
C LEU A 83 1.04 -0.89 -22.32
N ALA A 84 1.56 -0.44 -21.17
CA ALA A 84 1.65 0.99 -20.84
C ALA A 84 2.81 1.68 -21.54
N PHE A 85 4.04 1.19 -21.37
CA PHE A 85 5.23 1.75 -21.99
C PHE A 85 5.23 1.52 -23.51
N GLY A 86 4.80 0.36 -23.98
CA GLY A 86 4.68 0.10 -25.41
C GLY A 86 3.66 1.04 -26.10
N TRP A 87 2.49 1.26 -25.49
CA TRP A 87 1.52 2.21 -26.03
C TRP A 87 2.02 3.65 -25.98
N PHE A 88 2.70 4.05 -24.90
CA PHE A 88 3.36 5.35 -24.82
C PHE A 88 4.37 5.55 -25.95
N LEU A 89 5.23 4.56 -26.20
CA LEU A 89 6.20 4.62 -27.31
C LEU A 89 5.52 4.69 -28.68
N LEU A 90 4.43 3.93 -28.91
CA LEU A 90 3.65 4.03 -30.15
C LEU A 90 3.09 5.43 -30.38
N ILE A 91 2.61 6.10 -29.33
CA ILE A 91 2.10 7.47 -29.43
C ILE A 91 3.23 8.45 -29.70
N VAL A 92 4.35 8.35 -28.96
CA VAL A 92 5.48 9.27 -29.10
C VAL A 92 6.16 9.13 -30.46
N VAL A 93 6.51 7.90 -30.85
CA VAL A 93 7.15 7.63 -32.15
C VAL A 93 6.19 7.98 -33.29
N GLY A 94 4.91 7.63 -33.18
CA GLY A 94 3.90 8.02 -34.17
C GLY A 94 3.70 9.53 -34.27
N ALA A 95 3.80 10.28 -33.15
CA ALA A 95 3.74 11.74 -33.17
C ALA A 95 4.99 12.37 -33.79
N ILE A 96 6.18 11.81 -33.54
CA ILE A 96 7.42 12.25 -34.18
C ILE A 96 7.32 11.99 -35.69
N GLU A 97 6.94 10.78 -36.11
CA GLU A 97 6.75 10.40 -37.52
C GLU A 97 5.74 11.35 -38.19
N ALA A 98 4.56 11.51 -37.60
CA ALA A 98 3.53 12.39 -38.12
C ALA A 98 4.01 13.85 -38.23
N HIS A 99 4.76 14.37 -37.26
CA HIS A 99 5.28 15.73 -37.32
C HIS A 99 6.36 15.90 -38.40
N THR A 100 7.19 14.88 -38.63
CA THR A 100 8.22 14.92 -39.66
C THR A 100 7.65 14.88 -41.08
N PHE A 101 6.51 14.22 -41.30
CA PHE A 101 5.91 14.03 -42.63
C PHE A 101 4.61 14.81 -42.86
N ALA A 102 4.07 15.49 -41.84
CA ALA A 102 2.89 16.35 -41.99
C ALA A 102 3.20 17.55 -42.89
N LYS A 103 2.35 17.77 -43.90
CA LYS A 103 2.39 18.98 -44.72
C LYS A 103 1.49 20.04 -44.08
N GLY A 104 1.96 20.69 -43.01
CA GLY A 104 1.27 21.78 -42.32
C GLY A 104 0.78 21.43 -40.91
N SER A 105 -0.17 22.20 -40.38
CA SER A 105 -0.73 21.98 -39.03
C SER A 105 -1.61 20.74 -38.99
N SER A 106 -1.19 19.71 -38.26
CA SER A 106 -1.95 18.47 -38.09
C SER A 106 -2.84 18.53 -36.84
N PRO A 107 -4.10 18.08 -36.91
CA PRO A 107 -4.97 17.97 -35.74
C PRO A 107 -4.46 16.90 -34.75
N PHE A 108 -4.90 16.95 -33.49
CA PHE A 108 -4.36 16.08 -32.42
C PHE A 108 -4.58 14.57 -32.65
N TYR A 109 -5.59 14.19 -33.44
CA TYR A 109 -5.88 12.79 -33.78
C TYR A 109 -5.04 12.29 -34.96
N PHE A 110 -4.37 13.18 -35.69
CA PHE A 110 -3.61 12.83 -36.89
C PHE A 110 -2.51 11.79 -36.63
N PRO A 111 -1.68 11.87 -35.56
CA PRO A 111 -0.69 10.83 -35.28
C PRO A 111 -1.27 9.43 -35.04
N ILE A 112 -2.51 9.35 -34.55
CA ILE A 112 -3.17 8.08 -34.21
C ILE A 112 -3.72 7.39 -35.46
N PHE A 113 -4.18 8.19 -36.44
CA PHE A 113 -4.73 7.72 -37.70
C PHE A 113 -3.80 8.02 -38.89
N PHE A 114 -2.50 8.20 -38.62
CA PHE A 114 -1.52 8.67 -39.60
C PHE A 114 -1.50 7.82 -40.87
N ARG A 115 -1.49 6.49 -40.70
CA ARG A 115 -1.46 5.52 -41.81
C ARG A 115 -2.71 5.54 -42.70
N PHE A 116 -3.84 6.05 -42.22
CA PHE A 116 -5.02 6.27 -43.06
C PHE A 116 -4.83 7.49 -43.96
N PHE A 117 -4.37 8.61 -43.40
CA PHE A 117 -4.26 9.88 -44.12
C PHE A 117 -3.04 9.96 -45.04
N VAL A 118 -1.98 9.23 -44.71
CA VAL A 118 -0.75 9.15 -45.50
C VAL A 118 -0.41 7.67 -45.73
N PRO A 119 -1.17 6.98 -46.61
CA PRO A 119 -0.91 5.59 -46.93
C PRO A 119 0.22 5.50 -47.97
N GLY A 120 1.45 5.28 -47.51
CA GLY A 120 2.61 5.07 -48.37
C GLY A 120 3.93 5.37 -47.69
N THR A 121 5.00 4.72 -48.15
CA THR A 121 6.38 5.08 -47.81
C THR A 121 6.78 6.31 -48.63
N HIS A 122 7.24 7.36 -47.97
CA HIS A 122 8.05 8.35 -48.68
C HIS A 122 9.37 7.65 -49.04
N GLU A 123 9.84 7.76 -50.30
CA GLU A 123 11.09 7.17 -50.81
C GLU A 123 12.34 7.69 -50.08
N SER A 124 12.43 7.43 -48.78
CA SER A 124 13.46 7.91 -47.88
C SER A 124 13.72 6.83 -46.84
N PHE A 125 15.01 6.54 -46.63
CA PHE A 125 15.48 5.56 -45.65
C PHE A 125 14.88 5.75 -44.24
N PHE A 126 14.61 7.00 -43.86
CA PHE A 126 14.00 7.34 -42.58
C PHE A 126 12.55 6.85 -42.45
N SER A 127 11.75 6.93 -43.52
CA SER A 127 10.36 6.45 -43.54
C SER A 127 10.27 4.93 -43.33
N ASP A 128 11.18 4.18 -43.94
CA ASP A 128 11.25 2.73 -43.76
C ASP A 128 11.66 2.39 -42.33
N GLY A 129 12.65 3.09 -41.77
CA GLY A 129 13.06 2.94 -40.38
C GLY A 129 11.92 3.15 -39.37
N PHE A 130 11.13 4.21 -39.54
CA PHE A 130 9.95 4.46 -38.69
C PHE A 130 8.91 3.35 -38.81
N THR A 131 8.64 2.88 -40.03
CA THR A 131 7.65 1.82 -40.27
C THR A 131 8.06 0.50 -39.61
N GLN A 132 9.33 0.10 -39.71
CA GLN A 132 9.85 -1.10 -39.03
C GLN A 132 9.81 -0.96 -37.50
N LEU A 133 10.14 0.23 -36.97
CA LEU A 133 10.09 0.52 -35.54
C LEU A 133 8.65 0.47 -35.01
N MET A 134 7.68 1.03 -35.73
CA MET A 134 6.27 1.00 -35.35
C MET A 134 5.73 -0.43 -35.30
N ASP A 135 6.08 -1.28 -36.27
CA ASP A 135 5.73 -2.70 -36.26
C ASP A 135 6.35 -3.45 -35.08
N LEU A 136 7.61 -3.17 -34.74
CA LEU A 136 8.27 -3.76 -33.57
C LEU A 136 7.58 -3.35 -32.26
N LEU A 137 7.22 -2.07 -32.13
CA LEU A 137 6.48 -1.55 -30.97
C LEU A 137 5.07 -2.11 -30.88
N LEU A 138 4.38 -2.27 -32.01
CA LEU A 138 3.06 -2.89 -32.06
C LEU A 138 3.14 -4.37 -31.65
N LEU A 139 4.12 -5.11 -32.14
CA LEU A 139 4.40 -6.49 -31.71
C LEU A 139 4.69 -6.56 -30.21
N PHE A 140 5.48 -5.63 -29.68
CA PHE A 140 5.76 -5.53 -28.25
C PHE A 140 4.47 -5.37 -27.43
N VAL A 141 3.57 -4.46 -27.83
CA VAL A 141 2.27 -4.28 -27.16
C VAL A 141 1.37 -5.52 -27.30
N LEU A 142 1.33 -6.13 -28.49
CA LEU A 142 0.55 -7.35 -28.74
C LEU A 142 1.03 -8.52 -27.88
N SER A 143 2.34 -8.62 -27.60
CA SER A 143 2.88 -9.62 -26.67
C SER A 143 2.31 -9.44 -25.25
N GLY A 144 2.16 -8.19 -24.81
CA GLY A 144 1.52 -7.84 -23.55
C GLY A 144 0.03 -8.18 -23.51
N LEU A 145 -0.68 -7.85 -24.58
CA LEU A 145 -2.10 -8.15 -24.75
C LEU A 145 -2.34 -9.67 -24.72
N PHE A 146 -1.50 -10.44 -25.42
CA PHE A 146 -1.55 -11.90 -25.41
C PHE A 146 -1.40 -12.45 -23.99
N LEU A 147 -0.42 -11.99 -23.21
CA LEU A 147 -0.27 -12.36 -21.81
C LEU A 147 -1.48 -11.95 -20.95
N ALA A 148 -2.08 -10.79 -21.21
CA ALA A 148 -3.27 -10.31 -20.51
C ALA A 148 -4.51 -11.16 -20.81
N VAL A 149 -4.66 -11.65 -22.05
CA VAL A 149 -5.71 -12.58 -22.47
C VAL A 149 -5.45 -13.96 -21.86
N LEU A 150 -4.24 -14.49 -21.96
CA LEU A 150 -3.85 -15.78 -21.36
C LEU A 150 -4.11 -15.83 -19.85
N LYS A 151 -3.78 -14.74 -19.13
CA LYS A 151 -4.06 -14.57 -17.71
C LYS A 151 -5.52 -14.85 -17.34
N ARG A 152 -6.47 -14.59 -18.26
CA ARG A 152 -7.91 -14.81 -18.04
C ARG A 152 -8.26 -16.28 -17.94
N PHE A 153 -7.56 -17.13 -18.68
CA PHE A 153 -7.78 -18.58 -18.69
C PHE A 153 -6.88 -19.30 -17.67
N LYS A 154 -5.64 -18.82 -17.48
CA LYS A 154 -4.66 -19.41 -16.54
C LYS A 154 -3.93 -18.33 -15.75
N SER A 155 -4.55 -17.81 -14.68
CA SER A 155 -3.95 -16.74 -13.86
C SER A 155 -2.64 -17.15 -13.16
N VAL A 156 -2.47 -18.45 -12.89
CA VAL A 156 -1.26 -19.01 -12.27
C VAL A 156 -0.02 -18.80 -13.15
N TRP A 157 -0.18 -18.75 -14.48
CA TRP A 157 0.95 -18.54 -15.41
C TRP A 157 1.62 -17.18 -15.25
N VAL A 158 0.84 -16.16 -14.86
CA VAL A 158 1.36 -14.83 -14.53
C VAL A 158 1.62 -14.66 -13.03
N GLY A 159 1.66 -15.76 -12.27
CA GLY A 159 1.98 -15.80 -10.83
C GLY A 159 0.93 -15.15 -9.92
N GLN A 160 -0.35 -15.20 -10.30
CA GLN A 160 -1.46 -14.82 -9.40
C GLN A 160 -2.33 -16.03 -9.09
N THR A 161 -2.49 -16.33 -7.80
CA THR A 161 -3.32 -17.46 -7.35
C THR A 161 -4.80 -17.07 -7.27
N LYS A 162 -5.09 -15.80 -6.97
CA LYS A 162 -6.46 -15.27 -6.92
C LYS A 162 -6.55 -13.95 -7.69
N THR A 163 -7.66 -13.76 -8.40
CA THR A 163 -7.92 -12.53 -9.15
C THR A 163 -9.16 -11.82 -8.60
N SER A 164 -9.20 -10.49 -8.71
CA SER A 164 -10.35 -9.70 -8.28
C SER A 164 -11.57 -9.99 -9.17
N ARG A 165 -12.76 -10.11 -8.57
CA ARG A 165 -14.02 -10.20 -9.32
C ARG A 165 -14.31 -8.88 -10.07
N LYS A 166 -14.56 -8.97 -11.38
CA LYS A 166 -14.86 -7.82 -12.25
C LYS A 166 -16.36 -7.56 -12.30
N LYS A 167 -16.76 -6.28 -12.18
CA LYS A 167 -18.14 -5.86 -12.43
C LYS A 167 -18.46 -5.98 -13.92
N PRO A 168 -19.74 -6.09 -14.33
CA PRO A 168 -20.11 -6.18 -15.74
C PRO A 168 -19.56 -5.02 -16.58
N ILE A 169 -19.70 -3.77 -16.09
CA ILE A 169 -19.18 -2.58 -16.75
C ILE A 169 -17.66 -2.63 -16.95
N ASP A 170 -16.91 -3.09 -15.95
CA ASP A 170 -15.45 -3.29 -16.06
C ASP A 170 -15.08 -4.27 -17.17
N ARG A 171 -15.94 -5.27 -17.47
CA ARG A 171 -15.69 -6.26 -18.53
C ARG A 171 -15.91 -5.65 -19.91
N VAL A 172 -16.94 -4.83 -20.09
CA VAL A 172 -17.21 -4.22 -21.40
C VAL A 172 -16.08 -3.26 -21.79
N VAL A 173 -15.68 -2.38 -20.86
CA VAL A 173 -14.57 -1.44 -21.09
C VAL A 173 -13.23 -2.18 -21.28
N LEU A 174 -13.03 -3.30 -20.58
CA LEU A 174 -11.86 -4.17 -20.82
C LEU A 174 -11.85 -4.75 -22.23
N THR A 175 -12.99 -5.24 -22.73
CA THR A 175 -13.08 -5.79 -24.07
C THR A 175 -12.73 -4.72 -25.10
N SER A 176 -13.23 -3.49 -24.93
CA SER A 176 -12.86 -2.36 -25.78
C SER A 176 -11.36 -2.10 -25.77
N LEU A 177 -10.75 -2.03 -24.58
CA LEU A 177 -9.31 -1.85 -24.41
C LEU A 177 -8.49 -2.94 -25.11
N TRP A 178 -8.94 -4.19 -25.04
CA TRP A 178 -8.29 -5.32 -25.69
C TRP A 178 -8.42 -5.30 -27.21
N LEU A 179 -9.50 -4.72 -27.74
CA LEU A 179 -9.73 -4.62 -29.18
C LEU A 179 -8.98 -3.46 -29.85
N ILE A 180 -8.55 -2.44 -29.10
CA ILE A 180 -7.82 -1.28 -29.65
C ILE A 180 -6.63 -1.72 -30.51
N PHE A 181 -5.74 -2.57 -29.99
CA PHE A 181 -4.52 -2.95 -30.73
C PHE A 181 -4.74 -3.96 -31.86
N PRO A 182 -5.58 -5.01 -31.72
CA PRO A 182 -5.93 -5.87 -32.85
C PRO A 182 -6.66 -5.13 -33.96
N LEU A 183 -7.59 -4.22 -33.64
CA LEU A 183 -8.29 -3.42 -34.65
C LEU A 183 -7.34 -2.42 -35.33
N ARG A 184 -6.40 -1.83 -34.58
CA ARG A 184 -5.32 -1.03 -35.16
C ARG A 184 -4.49 -1.85 -36.14
N LEU A 185 -4.02 -3.03 -35.71
CA LEU A 185 -3.23 -3.94 -36.56
C LEU A 185 -3.99 -4.28 -37.85
N LEU A 186 -5.28 -4.62 -37.76
CA LEU A 186 -6.10 -4.93 -38.93
C LEU A 186 -6.27 -3.71 -39.85
N ALA A 187 -6.59 -2.54 -39.29
CA ALA A 187 -6.78 -1.32 -40.07
C ALA A 187 -5.49 -0.90 -40.80
N GLU A 188 -4.36 -0.93 -40.10
CA GLU A 188 -3.04 -0.63 -40.69
C GLU A 188 -2.62 -1.70 -41.70
N SER A 189 -2.87 -2.99 -41.43
CA SER A 189 -2.53 -4.09 -42.36
C SER A 189 -3.38 -4.05 -43.64
N PHE A 190 -4.69 -3.81 -43.54
CA PHE A 190 -5.55 -3.68 -44.73
C PHE A 190 -5.13 -2.49 -45.57
N THR A 191 -4.87 -1.34 -44.95
CA THR A 191 -4.36 -0.15 -45.67
C THR A 191 -3.02 -0.44 -46.34
N SER A 192 -2.11 -1.08 -45.61
CA SER A 192 -0.79 -1.51 -46.11
C SER A 192 -0.90 -2.43 -47.32
N GLY A 193 -1.80 -3.42 -47.28
CA GLY A 193 -2.03 -4.36 -48.38
C GLY A 193 -2.60 -3.72 -49.65
N ILE A 194 -3.45 -2.69 -49.51
CA ILE A 194 -4.02 -1.95 -50.66
C ILE A 194 -2.95 -1.11 -51.35
N HIS A 195 -2.09 -0.46 -50.56
CA HIS A 195 -1.09 0.48 -51.05
C HIS A 195 0.29 -0.16 -51.26
N HIS A 196 0.40 -1.49 -51.11
CA HIS A 196 1.67 -2.24 -51.12
C HIS A 196 2.79 -1.56 -50.30
N SER A 197 2.41 -1.07 -49.12
CA SER A 197 3.30 -0.39 -48.17
C SER A 197 3.24 -1.09 -46.81
N GLY A 198 4.02 -0.64 -45.83
CA GLY A 198 4.02 -1.21 -44.47
C GLY A 198 5.31 -1.95 -44.12
N GLY A 199 5.43 -2.35 -42.86
CA GLY A 199 6.63 -2.98 -42.33
C GLY A 199 6.58 -4.51 -42.37
N PHE A 200 7.50 -5.15 -41.65
CA PHE A 200 7.59 -6.61 -41.60
C PHE A 200 6.32 -7.29 -41.05
N LEU A 201 5.54 -6.61 -40.20
CA LEU A 201 4.32 -7.15 -39.58
C LEU A 201 3.09 -6.70 -40.36
N THR A 202 2.88 -5.39 -40.49
CA THR A 202 1.66 -4.81 -41.10
C THR A 202 1.61 -5.05 -42.60
N GLY A 203 2.75 -4.94 -43.31
CA GLY A 203 2.84 -5.22 -44.74
C GLY A 203 2.66 -6.71 -45.06
N SER A 204 3.32 -7.58 -44.30
CA SER A 204 3.19 -9.04 -44.46
C SER A 204 1.76 -9.52 -44.20
N LEU A 205 1.13 -9.05 -43.12
CA LEU A 205 -0.27 -9.37 -42.82
C LEU A 205 -1.23 -8.77 -43.84
N GLY A 206 -0.97 -7.56 -44.32
CA GLY A 206 -1.77 -6.93 -45.38
C GLY A 206 -1.77 -7.77 -46.67
N THR A 207 -0.59 -8.21 -47.09
CA THR A 207 -0.42 -9.11 -48.25
C THR A 207 -1.13 -10.44 -48.02
N PHE A 208 -0.95 -11.05 -46.85
CA PHE A 208 -1.60 -12.30 -46.47
C PHE A 208 -3.13 -12.20 -46.50
N PHE A 209 -3.72 -11.17 -45.87
CA PHE A 209 -5.15 -10.95 -45.86
C PHE A 209 -5.71 -10.63 -47.25
N GLY A 210 -4.94 -9.92 -48.08
CA GLY A 210 -5.31 -9.62 -49.47
C GLY A 210 -5.51 -10.85 -50.36
N VAL A 211 -4.94 -12.00 -50.00
CA VAL A 211 -5.12 -13.27 -50.74
C VAL A 211 -6.56 -13.78 -50.65
N PHE A 212 -7.24 -13.58 -49.52
CA PHE A 212 -8.53 -14.25 -49.23
C PHE A 212 -9.64 -13.33 -48.70
N LEU A 213 -9.35 -12.09 -48.35
CA LEU A 213 -10.34 -11.10 -47.88
C LEU A 213 -10.44 -9.92 -48.86
N PRO A 214 -11.64 -9.32 -49.03
CA PRO A 214 -11.82 -8.09 -49.80
C PRO A 214 -11.28 -6.88 -49.02
N ILE A 215 -9.96 -6.77 -48.86
CA ILE A 215 -9.30 -5.74 -48.03
C ILE A 215 -9.67 -4.31 -48.43
N ASN A 216 -9.93 -4.05 -49.72
CA ASN A 216 -10.43 -2.77 -50.25
C ASN A 216 -11.76 -2.33 -49.61
N GLN A 217 -12.65 -3.29 -49.30
CA GLN A 217 -13.95 -3.01 -48.68
C GLN A 217 -13.88 -3.03 -47.15
N LEU A 218 -12.89 -3.71 -46.57
CA LEU A 218 -12.75 -3.91 -45.13
C LEU A 218 -11.85 -2.87 -44.43
N ALA A 219 -10.95 -2.20 -45.16
CA ALA A 219 -10.04 -1.21 -44.58
C ALA A 219 -10.78 -0.07 -43.87
N TYR A 220 -11.76 0.56 -44.54
CA TYR A 220 -12.52 1.68 -43.97
C TYR A 220 -13.38 1.26 -42.76
N PRO A 221 -14.15 0.15 -42.80
CA PRO A 221 -14.80 -0.40 -41.61
C PRO A 221 -13.85 -0.73 -40.46
N ALA A 222 -12.63 -1.19 -40.74
CA ALA A 222 -11.63 -1.47 -39.71
C ALA A 222 -11.17 -0.18 -38.98
N TRP A 223 -11.00 0.92 -39.70
CA TRP A 223 -10.71 2.24 -39.10
C TRP A 223 -11.87 2.76 -38.24
N TRP A 224 -13.12 2.59 -38.70
CA TRP A 224 -14.31 2.87 -37.89
C TRP A 224 -14.33 2.04 -36.61
N ALA A 225 -14.11 0.72 -36.71
CA ALA A 225 -14.08 -0.17 -35.57
C ALA A 225 -12.99 0.22 -34.57
N TYR A 226 -11.79 0.56 -35.05
CA TYR A 226 -10.68 1.04 -34.22
C TYR A 226 -11.03 2.34 -33.47
N SER A 227 -11.58 3.32 -34.18
CA SER A 227 -12.01 4.60 -33.59
C SER A 227 -13.15 4.43 -32.58
N LEU A 228 -14.13 3.58 -32.87
CA LEU A 228 -15.21 3.23 -31.95
C LEU A 228 -14.69 2.52 -30.69
N ALA A 229 -13.73 1.60 -30.83
CA ALA A 229 -13.11 0.91 -29.69
C ALA A 229 -12.33 1.87 -28.78
N LEU A 230 -11.62 2.85 -29.36
CA LEU A 230 -11.00 3.93 -28.58
C LEU A 230 -12.06 4.79 -27.89
N GLY A 231 -13.10 5.19 -28.63
CA GLY A 231 -14.12 6.10 -28.09
C GLY A 231 -14.92 5.50 -26.95
N PHE A 232 -15.32 4.23 -27.08
CA PHE A 232 -15.99 3.50 -26.01
C PHE A 232 -15.09 3.35 -24.78
N PHE A 233 -13.79 3.08 -24.97
CA PHE A 233 -12.85 3.00 -23.85
C PHE A 233 -12.75 4.32 -23.08
N PHE A 234 -12.61 5.45 -23.76
CA PHE A 234 -12.49 6.76 -23.10
C PHE A 234 -13.77 7.23 -22.41
N ILE A 235 -14.95 6.95 -22.98
CA ILE A 235 -16.23 7.21 -22.31
C ILE A 235 -16.36 6.34 -21.05
N GLY A 236 -15.94 5.08 -21.11
CA GLY A 236 -16.03 4.15 -19.99
C GLY A 236 -14.97 4.35 -18.89
N LEU A 237 -13.83 4.97 -19.22
CA LEU A 237 -12.68 5.10 -18.31
C LEU A 237 -13.05 5.78 -16.96
N PRO A 238 -13.74 6.93 -16.93
CA PRO A 238 -14.06 7.65 -15.69
C PRO A 238 -14.91 6.86 -14.69
N PHE A 239 -15.75 5.95 -15.18
CA PHE A 239 -16.78 5.25 -14.40
C PHE A 239 -16.37 3.83 -14.02
N THR A 240 -15.13 3.44 -14.31
CA THR A 240 -14.63 2.09 -14.11
C THR A 240 -13.33 2.08 -13.34
N ARG A 241 -12.78 0.88 -13.11
CA ARG A 241 -11.45 0.75 -12.50
C ARG A 241 -10.32 1.41 -13.28
N TYR A 242 -10.51 1.77 -14.55
CA TYR A 242 -9.46 2.37 -15.39
C TYR A 242 -9.23 3.85 -15.08
N MET A 243 -10.09 4.48 -14.28
CA MET A 243 -9.84 5.80 -13.70
C MET A 243 -8.53 5.87 -12.89
N HIS A 244 -7.99 4.74 -12.44
CA HIS A 244 -6.67 4.70 -11.82
C HIS A 244 -5.55 5.23 -12.74
N ILE A 245 -5.66 5.07 -14.06
CA ILE A 245 -4.61 5.46 -15.01
C ILE A 245 -4.24 6.95 -14.86
N PRO A 246 -5.19 7.90 -14.99
CA PRO A 246 -4.87 9.30 -14.80
C PRO A 246 -4.83 9.71 -13.31
N THR A 247 -5.57 9.04 -12.42
CA THR A 247 -5.61 9.44 -11.00
C THR A 247 -4.37 9.03 -10.20
N GLU A 248 -3.72 7.91 -10.55
CA GLU A 248 -2.44 7.51 -9.95
C GLU A 248 -1.35 8.54 -10.21
N MET A 249 -1.33 9.16 -11.39
CA MET A 249 -0.40 10.25 -11.71
C MET A 249 -0.61 11.44 -10.77
N VAL A 250 -1.86 11.85 -10.58
CA VAL A 250 -2.24 12.94 -9.66
C VAL A 250 -1.88 12.60 -8.22
N LEU A 251 -2.12 11.36 -7.80
CA LEU A 251 -1.78 10.88 -6.45
C LEU A 251 -0.26 10.95 -6.19
N ILE A 252 0.57 10.58 -7.16
CA ILE A 252 2.04 10.67 -7.06
C ILE A 252 2.47 12.13 -6.84
N PHE A 253 1.88 13.09 -7.57
CA PHE A 253 2.14 14.51 -7.33
C PHE A 253 1.75 14.94 -5.91
N PHE A 254 0.53 14.63 -5.47
CA PHE A 254 0.05 15.01 -4.14
C PHE A 254 0.95 14.49 -3.02
N ARG A 255 1.44 13.25 -3.13
CA ARG A 255 2.36 12.67 -2.15
C ARG A 255 3.73 13.33 -2.15
N ASN A 256 4.30 13.58 -3.32
CA ASN A 256 5.59 14.29 -3.43
C ASN A 256 5.48 15.75 -2.96
N TRP A 257 4.30 16.35 -3.00
CA TRP A 257 4.02 17.67 -2.42
C TRP A 257 3.72 17.64 -0.91
N GLY A 258 3.80 16.47 -0.27
CA GLY A 258 3.65 16.32 1.19
C GLY A 258 2.20 16.36 1.68
N ILE A 259 1.23 16.10 0.79
CA ILE A 259 -0.16 15.88 1.19
C ILE A 259 -0.25 14.43 1.70
N LYS A 260 -0.66 14.29 2.96
CA LYS A 260 -0.81 12.98 3.62
C LYS A 260 -2.28 12.71 3.87
N LEU A 261 -2.65 11.43 3.84
CA LEU A 261 -3.97 11.03 4.24
C LEU A 261 -4.05 11.16 5.77
N GLY A 262 -4.84 12.11 6.23
CA GLY A 262 -5.29 12.20 7.61
C GLY A 262 -6.75 11.77 7.70
N VAL A 263 -7.23 11.52 8.92
CA VAL A 263 -8.66 11.26 9.19
C VAL A 263 -9.54 12.40 8.66
N ASP A 264 -8.97 13.60 8.48
CA ASP A 264 -9.67 14.81 8.07
C ASP A 264 -9.47 15.18 6.59
N ASN A 265 -8.92 14.30 5.75
CA ASN A 265 -8.69 14.61 4.32
C ASN A 265 -9.56 13.75 3.38
N PRO A 266 -10.85 14.08 3.24
CA PRO A 266 -11.78 13.30 2.40
C PRO A 266 -11.44 13.39 0.91
N VAL A 267 -10.77 14.46 0.47
CA VAL A 267 -10.39 14.63 -0.93
C VAL A 267 -9.26 13.66 -1.31
N LEU A 268 -8.19 13.60 -0.53
CA LEU A 268 -7.10 12.66 -0.81
C LEU A 268 -7.60 11.21 -0.72
N MET A 269 -8.50 10.91 0.22
CA MET A 269 -9.17 9.61 0.28
C MET A 269 -9.87 9.27 -1.04
N GLU A 270 -10.64 10.20 -1.60
CA GLU A 270 -11.34 10.01 -2.88
C GLU A 270 -10.35 9.75 -4.03
N VAL A 271 -9.23 10.49 -4.06
CA VAL A 271 -8.15 10.29 -5.04
C VAL A 271 -7.55 8.88 -4.91
N GLU A 272 -7.26 8.43 -3.70
CA GLU A 272 -6.69 7.11 -3.44
C GLU A 272 -7.66 5.97 -3.79
N ILE A 273 -8.94 6.12 -3.48
CA ILE A 273 -9.99 5.16 -3.88
C ILE A 273 -10.03 5.04 -5.40
N ASN A 274 -9.95 6.16 -6.15
CA ASN A 274 -9.93 6.15 -7.61
C ASN A 274 -8.61 5.61 -8.20
N SER A 275 -7.51 5.79 -7.48
CA SER A 275 -6.18 5.30 -7.88
C SER A 275 -5.99 3.79 -7.72
N CYS A 276 -6.93 3.06 -7.09
CA CYS A 276 -6.78 1.62 -6.95
C CYS A 276 -6.97 0.86 -8.28
N PRO A 277 -5.94 0.18 -8.82
CA PRO A 277 -6.09 -0.53 -10.08
C PRO A 277 -6.92 -1.80 -9.93
N LYS A 278 -7.28 -2.24 -8.71
CA LYS A 278 -7.84 -3.58 -8.40
C LYS A 278 -6.96 -4.73 -8.94
N CYS A 279 -5.64 -4.63 -8.79
CA CYS A 279 -4.68 -5.60 -9.32
C CYS A 279 -4.73 -6.97 -8.62
N GLY A 280 -5.26 -7.03 -7.38
CA GLY A 280 -5.46 -8.28 -6.63
C GLY A 280 -4.27 -8.74 -5.78
N ILE A 281 -3.11 -8.07 -5.81
CA ILE A 281 -1.90 -8.46 -5.03
C ILE A 281 -2.21 -8.56 -3.52
N CYS A 282 -3.06 -7.67 -3.01
CA CYS A 282 -3.48 -7.69 -1.61
C CYS A 282 -4.34 -8.92 -1.25
N ILE A 283 -4.95 -9.63 -2.22
CA ILE A 283 -5.74 -10.83 -1.96
C ILE A 283 -4.82 -11.99 -1.57
N ASP A 284 -3.76 -12.20 -2.35
CA ASP A 284 -2.81 -13.30 -2.17
C ASP A 284 -2.01 -13.14 -0.87
N THR A 285 -1.68 -11.88 -0.53
CA THR A 285 -0.93 -11.56 0.69
C THR A 285 -1.79 -11.64 1.97
N CYS A 286 -3.12 -11.52 1.87
CA CYS A 286 -4.00 -11.44 3.04
C CYS A 286 -4.25 -12.81 3.68
N GLN A 287 -3.89 -12.98 4.97
CA GLN A 287 -4.10 -14.24 5.71
C GLN A 287 -5.56 -14.61 5.94
N LEU A 288 -6.49 -13.63 5.90
CA LEU A 288 -7.90 -13.96 5.88
C LEU A 288 -8.24 -14.79 4.63
N SER A 289 -7.61 -14.50 3.49
CA SER A 289 -7.78 -15.26 2.25
C SER A 289 -6.93 -16.52 2.19
N SER A 290 -5.62 -16.42 2.49
CA SER A 290 -4.69 -17.52 2.28
C SER A 290 -4.72 -18.58 3.38
N MET A 291 -5.09 -18.21 4.61
CA MET A 291 -5.08 -19.12 5.77
C MET A 291 -6.48 -19.38 6.32
N ALA A 292 -7.36 -18.38 6.37
CA ALA A 292 -8.69 -18.54 6.98
C ALA A 292 -9.82 -18.91 5.99
N GLY A 293 -9.58 -18.85 4.68
CA GLY A 293 -10.60 -19.14 3.65
C GLY A 293 -11.67 -18.06 3.48
N ILE A 294 -11.44 -16.85 3.98
CA ILE A 294 -12.36 -15.72 3.90
C ILE A 294 -11.98 -14.87 2.68
N HIS A 295 -12.83 -14.78 1.67
CA HIS A 295 -12.50 -14.20 0.35
C HIS A 295 -13.27 -12.93 -0.04
N ASN A 296 -14.02 -12.34 0.88
CA ASN A 296 -14.90 -11.19 0.63
C ASN A 296 -14.48 -9.90 1.38
N THR A 297 -13.47 -9.97 2.24
CA THR A 297 -13.09 -8.85 3.15
C THR A 297 -11.84 -8.07 2.73
N GLN A 298 -11.06 -8.63 1.79
CA GLN A 298 -9.77 -8.06 1.38
C GLN A 298 -9.92 -6.61 0.91
N SER A 299 -8.87 -5.79 1.11
CA SER A 299 -8.95 -4.35 0.85
C SER A 299 -9.37 -3.98 -0.58
N VAL A 300 -9.05 -4.80 -1.59
CA VAL A 300 -9.53 -4.55 -2.96
C VAL A 300 -11.05 -4.63 -3.09
N TYR A 301 -11.72 -5.51 -2.34
CA TYR A 301 -13.19 -5.61 -2.35
C TYR A 301 -13.81 -4.46 -1.56
N PHE A 302 -13.16 -4.02 -0.49
CA PHE A 302 -13.56 -2.84 0.25
C PHE A 302 -13.48 -1.57 -0.63
N ILE A 303 -12.33 -1.29 -1.24
CA ILE A 303 -12.16 -0.14 -2.15
C ILE A 303 -13.11 -0.23 -3.35
N GLN A 304 -13.37 -1.43 -3.86
CA GLN A 304 -14.37 -1.63 -4.90
C GLN A 304 -15.77 -1.18 -4.43
N LYS A 305 -16.21 -1.61 -3.25
CA LYS A 305 -17.52 -1.22 -2.72
C LYS A 305 -17.61 0.29 -2.55
N LEU A 306 -16.56 0.92 -2.00
CA LEU A 306 -16.49 2.38 -1.88
C LEU A 306 -16.59 3.10 -3.23
N ARG A 307 -15.84 2.66 -4.24
CA ARG A 307 -15.84 3.28 -5.57
C ARG A 307 -17.21 3.24 -6.25
N TYR A 308 -17.94 2.15 -6.09
CA TYR A 308 -19.26 1.96 -6.72
C TYR A 308 -20.41 2.32 -5.78
N HIS A 309 -20.14 2.97 -4.65
CA HIS A 309 -21.14 3.37 -3.66
C HIS A 309 -22.04 2.20 -3.20
N GLU A 310 -21.44 1.01 -3.03
CA GLU A 310 -22.11 -0.19 -2.54
C GLU A 310 -21.97 -0.30 -1.01
N ASP A 311 -22.91 -0.97 -0.35
CA ASP A 311 -22.83 -1.24 1.08
C ASP A 311 -21.49 -1.92 1.44
N TYR A 312 -20.76 -1.31 2.38
CA TYR A 312 -19.43 -1.72 2.80
C TYR A 312 -19.34 -2.09 4.28
N ASN A 313 -20.43 -1.97 5.05
CA ASN A 313 -20.41 -1.99 6.51
C ASN A 313 -19.75 -3.26 7.07
N GLN A 314 -20.22 -4.44 6.66
CA GLN A 314 -19.64 -5.71 7.10
C GLN A 314 -18.16 -5.84 6.70
N VAL A 315 -17.82 -5.41 5.48
CA VAL A 315 -16.46 -5.52 4.97
C VAL A 315 -15.53 -4.60 5.74
N ALA A 316 -15.94 -3.37 6.06
CA ALA A 316 -15.16 -2.40 6.82
C ALA A 316 -14.65 -3.01 8.13
N GLU A 317 -15.49 -3.76 8.84
CA GLU A 317 -15.25 -4.31 10.17
C GLU A 317 -14.57 -5.69 10.19
N SER A 318 -14.55 -6.38 9.05
CA SER A 318 -14.01 -7.74 8.93
C SER A 318 -12.52 -7.79 8.56
N CYS A 319 -11.75 -6.74 8.89
CA CYS A 319 -10.33 -6.63 8.57
C CYS A 319 -9.47 -6.73 9.83
N LEU A 320 -8.34 -7.45 9.74
CA LEU A 320 -7.38 -7.54 10.85
C LEU A 320 -6.57 -6.25 11.07
N MET A 321 -6.63 -5.28 10.14
CA MET A 321 -5.87 -4.02 10.17
C MET A 321 -4.35 -4.21 10.28
N CYS A 322 -3.82 -5.33 9.77
CA CYS A 322 -2.42 -5.68 9.95
C CYS A 322 -1.44 -4.94 9.02
N GLY A 323 -1.91 -4.18 8.03
CA GLY A 323 -1.08 -3.41 7.08
C GLY A 323 -0.34 -4.22 6.02
N ARG A 324 -0.48 -5.56 5.97
CA ARG A 324 0.22 -6.38 4.95
C ARG A 324 -0.18 -6.01 3.52
N CYS A 325 -1.43 -5.64 3.30
CA CYS A 325 -1.93 -5.23 1.98
C CYS A 325 -1.36 -3.88 1.52
N GLU A 326 -1.04 -2.97 2.45
CA GLU A 326 -0.43 -1.67 2.14
C GLU A 326 1.03 -1.84 1.78
N ALA A 327 1.76 -2.65 2.56
CA ALA A 327 3.18 -2.93 2.33
C ALA A 327 3.46 -3.53 0.93
N VAL A 328 2.52 -4.27 0.36
CA VAL A 328 2.64 -4.87 -0.98
C VAL A 328 1.92 -4.08 -2.08
N CYS A 329 1.27 -2.96 -1.75
CA CYS A 329 0.48 -2.20 -2.72
C CYS A 329 1.41 -1.43 -3.68
N PRO A 330 1.40 -1.70 -5.00
CA PRO A 330 2.29 -1.01 -5.93
C PRO A 330 1.99 0.50 -6.01
N VAL A 331 0.72 0.86 -5.85
CA VAL A 331 0.23 2.25 -5.82
C VAL A 331 0.36 2.87 -4.42
N ALA A 332 0.77 2.10 -3.40
CA ALA A 332 0.96 2.55 -2.02
C ALA A 332 -0.27 3.23 -1.38
N ILE A 333 -1.48 2.76 -1.68
CA ILE A 333 -2.74 3.26 -1.09
C ILE A 333 -2.75 3.02 0.42
N ASP A 334 -3.19 4.01 1.20
CA ASP A 334 -3.33 3.96 2.66
C ASP A 334 -4.67 3.30 3.07
N LEU A 335 -4.71 1.98 2.89
CA LEU A 335 -5.92 1.16 2.99
C LEU A 335 -6.51 1.10 4.41
N ASN A 336 -5.68 1.21 5.44
CA ASN A 336 -6.05 1.18 6.85
C ASN A 336 -6.67 2.52 7.25
N SER A 337 -6.08 3.65 6.88
CA SER A 337 -6.67 4.96 7.15
C SER A 337 -8.02 5.13 6.45
N ILE A 338 -8.11 4.75 5.15
CA ILE A 338 -9.39 4.74 4.42
C ILE A 338 -10.43 3.90 5.16
N ARG A 339 -10.04 2.74 5.66
CA ARG A 339 -10.94 1.84 6.37
C ARG A 339 -11.36 2.38 7.74
N LEU A 340 -10.47 3.03 8.47
CA LEU A 340 -10.80 3.62 9.79
C LEU A 340 -11.80 4.76 9.65
N MET A 341 -11.62 5.64 8.66
CA MET A 341 -12.58 6.72 8.39
C MET A 341 -13.99 6.17 8.15
N HIS A 342 -14.13 5.19 7.26
CA HIS A 342 -15.44 4.60 6.97
C HIS A 342 -16.00 3.72 8.12
N ARG A 343 -15.17 3.28 9.08
CA ARG A 343 -15.69 2.63 10.29
C ARG A 343 -16.38 3.63 11.21
N ALA A 344 -15.94 4.88 11.22
CA ALA A 344 -16.63 5.92 11.99
C ALA A 344 -18.06 6.11 11.50
N ASP A 345 -18.27 6.12 10.18
CA ASP A 345 -19.60 6.17 9.56
C ASP A 345 -20.50 5.00 10.01
N VAL A 346 -19.92 3.79 10.11
CA VAL A 346 -20.65 2.59 10.55
C VAL A 346 -20.96 2.64 12.06
N SER A 347 -20.03 3.15 12.86
CA SER A 347 -20.13 3.17 14.32
C SER A 347 -21.00 4.29 14.87
N ALA A 348 -21.35 5.30 14.06
CA ALA A 348 -22.17 6.43 14.50
C ALA A 348 -23.54 6.03 15.10
N THR A 349 -23.98 4.79 14.87
CA THR A 349 -25.24 4.23 15.39
C THR A 349 -25.08 3.33 16.60
N ARG A 350 -23.87 3.12 17.12
CA ARG A 350 -23.60 2.22 18.25
C ARG A 350 -23.52 2.99 19.55
N GLU A 351 -24.10 2.42 20.60
CA GLU A 351 -23.88 2.90 21.97
C GLU A 351 -22.40 2.81 22.33
N GLU A 352 -21.88 3.91 22.87
CA GLU A 352 -20.52 3.96 23.40
C GLU A 352 -20.53 3.34 24.80
N ASN A 353 -19.71 2.30 24.99
CA ASN A 353 -19.56 1.65 26.30
C ASN A 353 -18.10 1.66 26.70
N PHE A 354 -17.71 2.69 27.44
CA PHE A 354 -16.39 2.82 28.03
C PHE A 354 -16.49 3.48 29.40
N GLY A 355 -15.49 3.22 30.24
CA GLY A 355 -15.39 3.81 31.56
C GLY A 355 -13.97 4.26 31.84
N PHE A 356 -13.84 5.25 32.71
CA PHE A 356 -12.55 5.74 33.16
C PHE A 356 -12.07 4.94 34.36
N ILE A 357 -10.80 4.60 34.35
CA ILE A 357 -10.13 4.03 35.51
C ILE A 357 -9.51 5.21 36.27
N PRO A 358 -9.93 5.47 37.52
CA PRO A 358 -9.31 6.52 38.32
C PRO A 358 -7.87 6.11 38.64
N VAL A 359 -6.91 6.91 38.20
CA VAL A 359 -5.49 6.69 38.50
C VAL A 359 -4.99 7.88 39.31
N GLN A 360 -4.37 7.60 40.47
CA GLN A 360 -3.73 8.64 41.27
C GLN A 360 -2.38 9.04 40.65
N THR A 361 -2.24 10.30 40.25
CA THR A 361 -1.02 10.87 39.69
C THR A 361 0.16 10.76 40.68
N ARG A 362 1.34 10.40 40.17
CA ARG A 362 2.59 10.35 40.95
C ARG A 362 3.75 10.96 40.17
N THR A 363 4.62 11.69 40.86
CA THR A 363 5.85 12.25 40.26
C THR A 363 6.88 11.16 39.98
N ALA A 364 7.38 11.07 38.75
CA ALA A 364 8.40 10.10 38.34
C ALA A 364 9.17 10.61 37.11
N ASP A 365 10.33 10.01 36.82
CA ASP A 365 11.09 10.32 35.60
C ASP A 365 10.54 9.52 34.39
N VAL A 366 10.06 8.31 34.65
CA VAL A 366 9.56 7.38 33.63
C VAL A 366 8.13 6.94 33.97
N ILE A 367 7.21 7.06 33.04
CA ILE A 367 5.90 6.40 33.12
C ILE A 367 6.02 5.02 32.50
N TYR A 368 5.68 3.98 33.24
CA TYR A 368 5.52 2.65 32.71
C TYR A 368 4.03 2.34 32.50
N PHE A 369 3.66 2.00 31.26
CA PHE A 369 2.31 1.65 30.87
C PHE A 369 2.27 0.20 30.36
N ALA A 370 1.67 -0.70 31.13
CA ALA A 370 1.55 -2.10 30.74
C ALA A 370 0.46 -2.29 29.67
N GLY A 371 -0.70 -1.67 29.86
CA GLY A 371 -1.88 -1.80 29.03
C GLY A 371 -2.64 -3.12 29.23
N CYS A 372 -3.88 -3.16 28.73
CA CYS A 372 -4.81 -4.26 28.93
C CYS A 372 -4.24 -5.66 28.58
N MET A 373 -3.54 -5.79 27.45
CA MET A 373 -3.00 -7.09 27.01
C MET A 373 -1.85 -7.60 27.88
N THR A 374 -1.03 -6.70 28.43
CA THR A 374 0.09 -7.06 29.31
C THR A 374 -0.41 -7.52 30.67
N HIS A 375 -1.51 -6.94 31.17
CA HIS A 375 -2.18 -7.43 32.38
C HIS A 375 -2.72 -8.85 32.22
N LEU A 376 -3.19 -9.21 31.02
CA LEU A 376 -3.59 -10.59 30.69
C LEU A 376 -2.40 -11.54 30.43
N THR A 377 -1.17 -11.04 30.50
CA THR A 377 0.07 -11.81 30.31
C THR A 377 1.07 -11.49 31.44
N PRO A 378 0.78 -11.91 32.70
CA PRO A 378 1.48 -11.42 33.90
C PRO A 378 2.98 -11.68 33.90
N THR A 379 3.47 -12.68 33.17
CA THR A 379 4.90 -12.94 32.98
C THR A 379 5.65 -11.78 32.30
N ILE A 380 5.01 -11.07 31.37
CA ILE A 380 5.56 -9.86 30.73
C ILE A 380 5.62 -8.73 31.75
N LYS A 381 4.51 -8.48 32.45
CA LYS A 381 4.41 -7.45 33.50
C LYS A 381 5.49 -7.62 34.57
N ASN A 382 5.63 -8.83 35.10
CA ASN A 382 6.60 -9.15 36.15
C ASN A 382 8.04 -9.00 35.65
N SER A 383 8.31 -9.37 34.39
CA SER A 383 9.63 -9.19 33.77
C SER A 383 10.00 -7.72 33.61
N MET A 384 9.06 -6.88 33.16
CA MET A 384 9.28 -5.45 33.05
C MET A 384 9.49 -4.78 34.41
N VAL A 385 8.72 -5.14 35.44
CA VAL A 385 8.94 -4.64 36.80
C VAL A 385 10.33 -5.04 37.33
N LYS A 386 10.75 -6.30 37.10
CA LYS A 386 12.11 -6.76 37.47
C LYS A 386 13.19 -5.92 36.77
N ILE A 387 13.01 -5.61 35.49
CA ILE A 387 13.97 -4.82 34.71
C ILE A 387 13.98 -3.35 35.15
N LEU A 388 12.82 -2.74 35.39
CA LEU A 388 12.71 -1.36 35.90
C LEU A 388 13.37 -1.21 37.27
N ASN A 389 13.16 -2.17 38.17
CA ASN A 389 13.84 -2.19 39.46
C ASN A 389 15.37 -2.32 39.30
N ALA A 390 15.82 -3.14 38.33
CA ALA A 390 17.25 -3.33 38.05
C ALA A 390 17.89 -2.13 37.33
N SER A 391 17.12 -1.30 36.61
CA SER A 391 17.66 -0.13 35.90
C SER A 391 17.97 1.04 36.83
N GLY A 392 17.31 1.08 38.00
CA GLY A 392 17.43 2.17 38.98
C GLY A 392 16.67 3.44 38.61
N ASP A 393 15.83 3.40 37.57
CA ASP A 393 15.03 4.56 37.17
C ASP A 393 13.86 4.79 38.15
N LYS A 394 13.62 6.05 38.51
CA LYS A 394 12.41 6.43 39.28
C LYS A 394 11.21 6.38 38.35
N TYR A 395 10.44 5.30 38.41
CA TYR A 395 9.30 5.08 37.53
C TYR A 395 7.95 5.12 38.26
N TRP A 396 6.91 5.50 37.54
CA TRP A 396 5.51 5.35 37.95
C TRP A 396 4.82 4.32 37.04
N PHE A 397 4.35 3.23 37.63
CA PHE A 397 3.50 2.27 36.94
C PHE A 397 2.07 2.81 36.88
N PHE A 398 1.73 3.46 35.77
CA PHE A 398 0.48 4.19 35.58
C PHE A 398 -0.75 3.30 35.82
N ASP A 399 -0.81 2.16 35.14
CA ASP A 399 -1.95 1.25 35.18
C ASP A 399 -1.69 0.04 36.09
N LYS A 400 -1.04 0.25 37.24
CA LYS A 400 -0.65 -0.85 38.16
C LYS A 400 -1.84 -1.62 38.71
N GLU A 401 -2.82 -0.89 39.27
CA GLU A 401 -3.96 -1.47 39.99
C GLU A 401 -5.01 -2.05 39.04
N GLN A 402 -5.28 -1.36 37.93
CA GLN A 402 -6.21 -1.82 36.91
C GLN A 402 -5.70 -1.44 35.51
N GLY A 403 -5.86 -2.36 34.55
CA GLY A 403 -5.36 -2.19 33.19
C GLY A 403 -6.10 -1.09 32.41
N ALA A 404 -5.54 0.11 32.41
CA ALA A 404 -6.03 1.24 31.63
C ALA A 404 -6.01 0.93 30.11
N CYS A 405 -7.02 1.41 29.40
CA CYS A 405 -7.08 1.33 27.95
C CYS A 405 -6.40 2.56 27.34
N CYS A 406 -5.57 2.34 26.32
CA CYS A 406 -4.97 3.42 25.54
C CYS A 406 -5.97 4.13 24.60
N GLY A 407 -7.16 3.57 24.36
CA GLY A 407 -8.18 4.09 23.45
C GLY A 407 -8.19 3.47 22.06
N ARG A 408 -7.18 2.66 21.69
CA ARG A 408 -7.14 2.00 20.38
C ARG A 408 -8.37 1.16 20.03
N PRO A 409 -8.94 0.32 20.92
CA PRO A 409 -10.11 -0.48 20.59
C PRO A 409 -11.31 0.37 20.14
N LEU A 410 -11.56 1.50 20.81
CA LEU A 410 -12.63 2.45 20.45
C LEU A 410 -12.38 3.04 19.05
N LYS A 411 -11.16 3.53 18.80
CA LYS A 411 -10.74 4.06 17.49
C LYS A 411 -10.89 3.02 16.37
N LEU A 412 -10.48 1.78 16.61
CA LEU A 412 -10.62 0.69 15.65
C LEU A 412 -12.07 0.27 15.43
N ALA A 413 -12.94 0.45 16.42
CA ALA A 413 -14.38 0.21 16.29
C ALA A 413 -15.12 1.35 15.57
N GLY A 414 -14.46 2.49 15.32
CA GLY A 414 -15.06 3.68 14.73
C GLY A 414 -15.61 4.68 15.76
N GLN A 415 -15.48 4.42 17.06
CA GLN A 415 -15.91 5.32 18.14
C GLN A 415 -14.85 6.39 18.38
N LEU A 416 -14.72 7.34 17.45
CA LEU A 416 -13.65 8.34 17.44
C LEU A 416 -13.77 9.35 18.59
N GLU A 417 -14.99 9.74 18.95
CA GLU A 417 -15.25 10.70 20.04
C GLU A 417 -14.94 10.07 21.40
N ALA A 418 -15.49 8.90 21.72
CA ALA A 418 -15.10 8.13 22.90
C ALA A 418 -13.60 7.87 22.99
N ALA A 419 -12.94 7.57 21.87
CA ALA A 419 -11.50 7.40 21.84
C ALA A 419 -10.77 8.71 22.21
N ARG A 420 -11.22 9.86 21.68
CA ARG A 420 -10.63 11.18 21.96
C ARG A 420 -10.80 11.55 23.44
N GLU A 421 -11.98 11.34 24.02
CA GLU A 421 -12.24 11.64 25.42
C GLU A 421 -11.35 10.81 26.36
N LEU A 422 -11.22 9.51 26.09
CA LEU A 422 -10.33 8.63 26.84
C LEU A 422 -8.85 9.02 26.71
N VAL A 423 -8.41 9.37 25.51
CA VAL A 423 -7.05 9.85 25.25
C VAL A 423 -6.77 11.11 26.06
N GLU A 424 -7.65 12.11 25.99
CA GLU A 424 -7.43 13.41 26.63
C GLU A 424 -7.36 13.30 28.16
N ARG A 425 -8.26 12.50 28.77
CA ARG A 425 -8.24 12.30 30.22
C ARG A 425 -6.95 11.60 30.69
N ASN A 426 -6.53 10.56 29.97
CA ASN A 426 -5.27 9.88 30.28
C ASN A 426 -4.06 10.80 30.07
N ARG A 427 -4.08 11.61 29.00
CA ARG A 427 -3.04 12.60 28.68
C ARG A 427 -2.85 13.57 29.83
N GLN A 428 -3.93 14.13 30.37
CA GLN A 428 -3.86 15.06 31.49
C GLN A 428 -3.13 14.46 32.71
N MET A 429 -3.54 13.26 33.15
CA MET A 429 -2.91 12.58 34.30
C MET A 429 -1.43 12.27 34.06
N MET A 430 -1.05 11.94 32.82
CA MET A 430 0.34 11.68 32.46
C MET A 430 1.18 12.96 32.47
N MET A 431 0.66 14.07 31.96
CA MET A 431 1.36 15.37 31.94
C MET A 431 1.61 15.90 33.36
N GLU A 432 0.66 15.73 34.27
CA GLU A 432 0.78 16.15 35.67
C GLU A 432 1.89 15.41 36.44
N SER A 433 2.35 14.25 35.95
CA SER A 433 3.43 13.50 36.59
C SER A 433 4.81 14.18 36.49
N GLY A 434 4.99 15.09 35.53
CA GLY A 434 6.29 15.70 35.22
C GLY A 434 7.34 14.76 34.63
N ALA A 435 6.94 13.55 34.20
CA ALA A 435 7.86 12.59 33.61
C ALA A 435 8.48 13.10 32.30
N ARG A 436 9.66 12.58 31.96
CA ARG A 436 10.35 12.88 30.69
C ARG A 436 10.09 11.85 29.60
N MET A 437 9.60 10.67 29.99
CA MET A 437 9.43 9.51 29.10
C MET A 437 8.26 8.63 29.50
N LEU A 438 7.58 8.06 28.51
CA LEU A 438 6.63 6.96 28.66
C LEU A 438 7.15 5.70 27.97
N VAL A 439 7.11 4.57 28.68
CA VAL A 439 7.49 3.25 28.18
C VAL A 439 6.26 2.34 28.15
N ALA A 440 5.90 1.87 26.96
CA ALA A 440 4.77 0.98 26.74
C ALA A 440 5.23 -0.46 26.44
N SER A 441 4.63 -1.45 27.11
CA SER A 441 4.90 -2.89 26.88
C SER A 441 4.22 -3.48 25.65
N CYS A 442 3.27 -2.74 25.06
CA CYS A 442 2.45 -3.22 23.97
C CYS A 442 2.60 -2.30 22.75
N PRO A 443 2.88 -2.83 21.55
CA PRO A 443 2.96 -2.05 20.31
C PRO A 443 1.71 -1.25 19.99
N ILE A 444 0.55 -1.79 20.37
CA ILE A 444 -0.74 -1.13 20.15
C ILE A 444 -0.81 0.15 20.99
N CYS A 445 -0.43 0.06 22.27
CA CYS A 445 -0.41 1.20 23.17
C CYS A 445 0.67 2.20 22.77
N TYR A 446 1.88 1.72 22.48
CA TYR A 446 2.98 2.54 21.96
C TYR A 446 2.54 3.41 20.78
N LYS A 447 1.95 2.77 19.75
CA LYS A 447 1.51 3.47 18.55
C LYS A 447 0.45 4.52 18.86
N THR A 448 -0.54 4.18 19.69
CA THR A 448 -1.57 5.15 20.10
C THR A 448 -0.98 6.31 20.89
N PHE A 449 -0.04 6.09 21.81
CA PHE A 449 0.63 7.19 22.51
C PHE A 449 1.44 8.08 21.55
N ALA A 450 2.14 7.46 20.59
CA ALA A 450 2.97 8.17 19.62
C ALA A 450 2.14 8.99 18.61
N GLU A 451 0.99 8.47 18.19
CA GLU A 451 0.13 9.10 17.16
C GLU A 451 -0.90 10.06 17.74
N ASP A 452 -1.55 9.68 18.85
CA ASP A 452 -2.83 10.29 19.27
C ASP A 452 -2.70 11.13 20.55
N TYR A 453 -1.74 10.86 21.43
CA TYR A 453 -1.69 11.53 22.75
C TYR A 453 -0.92 12.86 22.77
N HIS A 454 0.01 13.08 21.84
CA HIS A 454 0.83 14.30 21.78
C HIS A 454 1.40 14.78 23.13
N LEU A 455 2.00 13.85 23.90
CA LEU A 455 2.43 14.08 25.28
C LEU A 455 3.58 15.10 25.46
N GLY A 456 4.22 15.59 24.40
CA GLY A 456 5.40 16.44 24.53
C GLY A 456 6.61 15.78 25.23
N MET A 457 6.52 14.46 25.48
CA MET A 457 7.54 13.65 26.14
C MET A 457 7.94 12.48 25.23
N GLU A 458 9.08 11.85 25.51
CA GLU A 458 9.53 10.74 24.68
C GLU A 458 8.67 9.48 24.92
N VAL A 459 8.10 8.92 23.86
CA VAL A 459 7.32 7.67 23.91
C VAL A 459 8.18 6.56 23.34
N LEU A 460 8.43 5.51 24.13
CA LEU A 460 9.20 4.34 23.73
C LEU A 460 8.38 3.06 23.86
N HIS A 461 8.54 2.16 22.90
CA HIS A 461 8.19 0.77 23.11
C HIS A 461 9.24 0.12 24.02
N HIS A 462 8.86 -0.88 24.83
CA HIS A 462 9.80 -1.51 25.76
C HIS A 462 11.03 -2.08 25.05
N SER A 463 10.94 -2.51 23.78
CA SER A 463 12.14 -2.90 23.01
C SER A 463 13.19 -1.80 22.90
N GLN A 464 12.78 -0.56 22.62
CA GLN A 464 13.68 0.59 22.49
C GLN A 464 14.24 0.99 23.86
N TYR A 465 13.40 0.91 24.89
CA TYR A 465 13.83 1.16 26.26
C TYR A 465 14.88 0.15 26.73
N LEU A 466 14.65 -1.14 26.49
CA LEU A 466 15.58 -2.22 26.84
C LEU A 466 16.93 -2.07 26.11
N GLU A 467 16.90 -1.76 24.82
CA GLU A 467 18.11 -1.45 24.04
C GLU A 467 18.89 -0.29 24.68
N ARG A 468 18.20 0.80 25.04
CA ARG A 468 18.81 1.96 25.72
C ARG A 468 19.42 1.59 27.07
N LEU A 469 18.72 0.81 27.89
CA LEU A 469 19.22 0.37 29.19
C LEU A 469 20.50 -0.46 29.07
N MET A 470 20.59 -1.32 28.05
CA MET A 470 21.80 -2.11 27.75
C MET A 470 22.93 -1.21 27.25
N ALA A 471 22.66 -0.32 26.29
CA ALA A 471 23.65 0.60 25.74
C ALA A 471 24.26 1.52 26.82
N ASN A 472 23.43 2.00 27.74
CA ASN A 472 23.85 2.85 28.85
C ASN A 472 24.45 2.08 30.05
N LYS A 473 24.57 0.75 29.96
CA LYS A 473 25.02 -0.14 31.05
C LYS A 473 24.20 0.04 32.35
N GLN A 474 22.95 0.49 32.23
CA GLN A 474 22.02 0.58 33.36
C GLN A 474 21.62 -0.82 33.82
N ILE A 475 21.45 -1.75 32.89
CA ILE A 475 21.33 -3.19 33.17
C ILE A 475 22.50 -3.94 32.53
N SER A 476 22.82 -5.11 33.07
CA SER A 476 23.78 -6.06 32.48
C SER A 476 23.08 -7.37 32.19
N VAL A 477 23.37 -7.97 31.04
CA VAL A 477 22.76 -9.23 30.61
C VAL A 477 23.83 -10.21 30.13
N GLU A 478 23.57 -11.49 30.36
CA GLU A 478 24.33 -12.59 29.79
C GLU A 478 23.57 -13.22 28.63
N LYS A 479 24.32 -13.75 27.66
CA LYS A 479 23.71 -14.43 26.53
C LYS A 479 23.24 -15.81 26.96
N LEU A 480 21.96 -16.08 26.80
CA LEU A 480 21.38 -17.39 27.07
C LEU A 480 21.73 -18.34 25.91
N GLU A 481 22.05 -19.60 26.24
CA GLU A 481 22.25 -20.70 25.29
C GLU A 481 20.91 -21.19 24.71
N VAL A 482 20.16 -20.27 24.12
CA VAL A 482 18.87 -20.54 23.45
C VAL A 482 18.84 -19.88 22.07
N SER A 483 18.29 -20.60 21.10
CA SER A 483 18.00 -20.07 19.77
C SER A 483 16.59 -19.51 19.70
N ALA A 484 16.45 -18.34 19.08
CA ALA A 484 15.17 -17.64 18.95
C ALA A 484 14.91 -17.19 17.51
N VAL A 485 13.66 -17.31 17.05
CA VAL A 485 13.15 -16.53 15.90
C VAL A 485 12.33 -15.38 16.45
N TYR A 486 12.53 -14.17 15.93
CA TYR A 486 11.75 -13.01 16.32
C TYR A 486 10.54 -12.82 15.40
N HIS A 487 9.35 -12.74 15.98
CA HIS A 487 8.11 -12.38 15.31
C HIS A 487 7.83 -10.88 15.46
N ASP A 488 7.93 -10.14 14.34
CA ASP A 488 7.63 -8.71 14.29
C ASP A 488 6.12 -8.43 14.47
N PRO A 489 5.72 -7.71 15.53
CA PRO A 489 4.34 -7.27 15.69
C PRO A 489 3.94 -6.29 14.59
N CYS A 490 2.73 -6.42 14.04
CA CYS A 490 2.29 -5.60 12.92
C CYS A 490 2.24 -4.09 13.23
N GLU A 491 1.82 -3.69 14.43
CA GLU A 491 1.73 -2.28 14.83
C GLU A 491 3.11 -1.69 15.17
N LEU A 492 4.06 -2.49 15.66
CA LEU A 492 5.43 -2.04 15.94
C LEU A 492 6.22 -1.87 14.64
N GLY A 493 6.18 -2.91 13.80
CA GLY A 493 6.87 -2.95 12.52
C GLY A 493 6.18 -2.09 11.48
N ARG A 494 5.18 -2.64 10.76
CA ARG A 494 4.53 -1.90 9.66
C ARG A 494 3.83 -0.62 10.13
N GLY A 495 3.30 -0.64 11.36
CA GLY A 495 2.58 0.50 11.91
C GLY A 495 3.46 1.65 12.39
N SER A 496 4.69 1.39 12.82
CA SER A 496 5.55 2.41 13.46
C SER A 496 7.00 2.44 12.95
N GLY A 497 7.37 1.55 12.03
CA GLY A 497 8.72 1.46 11.45
C GLY A 497 9.80 0.90 12.38
N ILE A 498 9.43 0.33 13.54
CA ILE A 498 10.41 -0.16 14.52
C ILE A 498 10.70 -1.64 14.28
N TYR A 499 11.87 -1.90 13.71
CA TYR A 499 12.34 -3.25 13.38
C TYR A 499 13.67 -3.61 14.06
N GLU A 500 14.59 -2.66 14.19
CA GLU A 500 15.96 -2.96 14.61
C GLU A 500 16.09 -3.10 16.13
N SER A 501 15.53 -2.17 16.92
CA SER A 501 15.59 -2.21 18.39
C SER A 501 15.18 -3.57 18.99
N PRO A 502 14.03 -4.19 18.64
CA PRO A 502 13.71 -5.49 19.21
C PRO A 502 14.67 -6.61 18.78
N ARG A 503 15.26 -6.54 17.58
CA ARG A 503 16.27 -7.53 17.14
C ARG A 503 17.56 -7.38 17.91
N ALA A 504 18.03 -6.14 18.09
CA ALA A 504 19.22 -5.83 18.88
C ALA A 504 19.07 -6.38 20.31
N VAL A 505 17.93 -6.15 20.95
CA VAL A 505 17.63 -6.73 22.28
C VAL A 505 17.72 -8.25 22.26
N VAL A 506 17.06 -8.92 21.31
CA VAL A 506 17.08 -10.40 21.22
C VAL A 506 18.49 -10.94 20.96
N GLN A 507 19.29 -10.28 20.11
CA GLN A 507 20.67 -10.71 19.80
C GLN A 507 21.63 -10.62 20.99
N ASN A 508 21.39 -9.67 21.91
CA ASN A 508 22.16 -9.53 23.14
C ASN A 508 21.89 -10.68 24.12
N VAL A 509 20.67 -11.23 24.14
CA VAL A 509 20.27 -12.24 25.15
C VAL A 509 20.07 -13.65 24.60
N ALA A 510 20.03 -13.83 23.28
CA ALA A 510 19.81 -15.12 22.63
C ALA A 510 20.46 -15.21 21.24
N LYS A 511 20.52 -16.41 20.66
CA LYS A 511 20.97 -16.63 19.27
C LYS A 511 19.80 -16.42 18.30
N LEU A 512 19.75 -15.27 17.63
CA LEU A 512 18.71 -14.94 16.65
C LEU A 512 18.89 -15.76 15.36
N LYS A 513 17.87 -16.51 14.97
CA LYS A 513 17.75 -17.23 13.69
C LYS A 513 16.99 -16.38 12.67
N SER A 514 17.33 -16.51 11.40
CA SER A 514 16.64 -15.82 10.30
C SER A 514 15.28 -16.43 9.99
N SER A 515 14.36 -15.63 9.46
CA SER A 515 13.10 -16.09 8.88
C SER A 515 12.79 -15.30 7.61
N VAL A 516 12.13 -15.93 6.64
CA VAL A 516 11.57 -15.22 5.48
C VAL A 516 10.47 -14.24 5.91
N TYR A 517 9.74 -14.56 6.99
CA TYR A 517 8.62 -13.78 7.50
C TYR A 517 9.04 -12.79 8.58
N GLN A 518 9.95 -11.89 8.22
CA GLN A 518 10.50 -10.88 9.08
C GLN A 518 10.30 -9.46 8.51
N LYS A 519 10.41 -8.45 9.36
CA LYS A 519 10.23 -7.02 9.04
C LYS A 519 8.88 -6.75 8.36
N GLU A 520 8.86 -6.07 7.21
CA GLU A 520 7.63 -5.73 6.47
C GLU A 520 6.85 -6.99 6.04
N ASN A 521 7.57 -8.09 5.80
CA ASN A 521 7.02 -9.39 5.38
C ASN A 521 6.41 -10.22 6.52
N ALA A 522 6.50 -9.74 7.77
CA ALA A 522 6.00 -10.48 8.92
C ALA A 522 4.50 -10.79 8.83
N LEU A 523 4.14 -12.00 9.21
CA LEU A 523 2.76 -12.47 9.24
C LEU A 523 1.98 -11.84 10.41
N CYS A 524 0.67 -11.74 10.29
CA CYS A 524 -0.21 -11.41 11.41
C CYS A 524 -0.39 -12.64 12.29
N CYS A 525 -0.35 -12.46 13.62
CA CYS A 525 -0.61 -13.54 14.59
C CYS A 525 -2.08 -14.02 14.65
N GLY A 526 -3.00 -13.33 13.95
CA GLY A 526 -4.43 -13.65 13.95
C GLY A 526 -5.24 -13.06 15.12
N GLY A 527 -4.58 -12.60 16.18
CA GLY A 527 -5.22 -12.08 17.40
C GLY A 527 -5.98 -10.77 17.28
N SER A 528 -5.82 -10.05 16.15
CA SER A 528 -6.31 -8.68 15.90
C SER A 528 -7.54 -8.25 16.70
N ILE A 529 -7.44 -7.08 17.32
CA ILE A 529 -8.54 -6.38 17.99
C ILE A 529 -9.40 -5.57 17.01
N ALA A 530 -9.05 -5.53 15.73
CA ALA A 530 -9.73 -4.74 14.71
C ALA A 530 -10.81 -5.53 13.95
N HIS A 531 -10.71 -6.87 13.90
CA HIS A 531 -11.75 -7.69 13.26
C HIS A 531 -12.80 -8.07 14.31
N LEU A 532 -13.96 -7.41 14.26
CA LEU A 532 -14.94 -7.47 15.36
C LEU A 532 -15.66 -8.84 15.47
N THR A 533 -15.81 -9.55 14.36
CA THR A 533 -16.64 -10.77 14.28
C THR A 533 -15.87 -12.06 13.92
N LEU A 534 -14.54 -12.07 13.97
CA LEU A 534 -13.76 -13.23 13.51
C LEU A 534 -13.90 -14.39 14.51
N PRO A 535 -14.37 -15.58 14.09
CA PRO A 535 -14.49 -16.72 15.00
C PRO A 535 -13.15 -17.13 15.58
N LEU A 536 -13.15 -17.60 16.83
CA LEU A 536 -11.94 -18.00 17.55
C LEU A 536 -11.13 -19.06 16.80
N GLU A 537 -11.79 -20.07 16.23
CA GLU A 537 -11.09 -21.12 15.46
C GLU A 537 -10.39 -20.58 14.22
N LYS A 538 -10.93 -19.52 13.57
CA LYS A 538 -10.24 -18.85 12.46
C LYS A 538 -9.03 -18.05 12.94
N LYS A 539 -9.10 -17.43 14.13
CA LYS A 539 -7.93 -16.77 14.76
C LYS A 539 -6.83 -17.79 15.04
N LYS A 540 -7.17 -18.93 15.66
CA LYS A 540 -6.25 -20.05 15.93
C LYS A 540 -5.66 -20.66 14.67
N GLN A 541 -6.47 -20.84 13.63
CA GLN A 541 -6.00 -21.33 12.33
C GLN A 541 -4.89 -20.43 11.75
N ILE A 542 -5.09 -19.10 11.79
CA ILE A 542 -4.06 -18.14 11.35
C ILE A 542 -2.81 -18.22 12.24
N ALA A 543 -2.99 -18.35 13.56
CA ALA A 543 -1.90 -18.48 14.51
C ALA A 543 -1.05 -19.74 14.25
N ARG A 544 -1.69 -20.91 14.13
CA ARG A 544 -1.02 -22.20 13.83
C ARG A 544 -0.23 -22.15 12.53
N GLU A 545 -0.83 -21.65 11.45
CA GLU A 545 -0.14 -21.57 10.16
C GLU A 545 1.02 -20.57 10.19
N THR A 546 0.86 -19.46 10.91
CA THR A 546 1.95 -18.51 11.15
C THR A 546 3.10 -19.16 11.93
N LEU A 547 2.78 -19.90 12.99
CA LEU A 547 3.77 -20.59 13.82
C LEU A 547 4.50 -21.66 13.01
N ARG A 548 3.79 -22.47 12.21
CA ARG A 548 4.37 -23.47 11.32
C ARG A 548 5.45 -22.88 10.41
N LEU A 549 5.23 -21.67 9.89
CA LEU A 549 6.16 -20.96 9.03
C LEU A 549 7.34 -20.32 9.80
N LEU A 550 7.14 -19.94 11.05
CA LEU A 550 8.20 -19.39 11.92
C LEU A 550 9.08 -20.49 12.53
N THR A 551 8.58 -21.73 12.63
CA THR A 551 9.31 -22.86 13.23
C THR A 551 10.14 -23.68 12.24
N VAL A 552 10.20 -23.30 10.96
CA VAL A 552 10.96 -24.02 9.91
C VAL A 552 12.43 -24.20 10.30
N GLU A 553 13.04 -23.18 10.90
CA GLU A 553 14.44 -23.22 11.35
C GLU A 553 14.62 -23.87 12.73
N HIS A 554 13.60 -24.58 13.25
CA HIS A 554 13.59 -25.23 14.56
C HIS A 554 14.15 -24.36 15.72
N PRO A 555 13.59 -23.17 15.98
CA PRO A 555 14.00 -22.38 17.13
C PRO A 555 13.52 -23.01 18.44
N GLN A 556 14.28 -22.82 19.52
CA GLN A 556 13.82 -23.21 20.87
C GLN A 556 12.77 -22.23 21.41
N VAL A 557 12.84 -20.96 20.97
CA VAL A 557 11.93 -19.89 21.40
C VAL A 557 11.43 -19.10 20.19
N ILE A 558 10.15 -18.74 20.18
CA ILE A 558 9.63 -17.67 19.33
C ILE A 558 9.50 -16.43 20.21
N ALA A 559 10.35 -15.44 19.94
CA ALA A 559 10.36 -14.16 20.63
C ALA A 559 9.42 -13.17 19.97
N THR A 560 8.72 -12.33 20.73
CA THR A 560 7.94 -11.21 20.19
C THR A 560 8.00 -10.04 21.14
N GLY A 561 7.77 -8.82 20.65
CA GLY A 561 7.60 -7.64 21.50
C GLY A 561 6.14 -7.27 21.68
N CYS A 562 5.21 -8.22 21.68
CA CYS A 562 3.78 -7.92 21.70
C CYS A 562 3.00 -8.93 22.56
N PRO A 563 2.34 -8.46 23.63
CA PRO A 563 1.54 -9.31 24.50
C PRO A 563 0.36 -9.99 23.75
N LEU A 564 -0.23 -9.30 22.77
CA LEU A 564 -1.29 -9.89 21.93
C LEU A 564 -0.76 -11.01 21.04
N CYS A 565 0.41 -10.84 20.43
CA CYS A 565 1.02 -11.92 19.63
C CYS A 565 1.37 -13.12 20.51
N LYS A 566 1.98 -12.89 21.69
CA LYS A 566 2.26 -13.97 22.64
C LYS A 566 1.00 -14.73 23.03
N LYS A 567 -0.05 -14.03 23.44
CA LYS A 567 -1.34 -14.65 23.82
C LYS A 567 -1.95 -15.43 22.67
N SER A 568 -1.87 -14.93 21.44
CA SER A 568 -2.45 -15.59 20.26
C SER A 568 -1.70 -16.86 19.86
N PHE A 569 -0.41 -16.95 20.18
CA PHE A 569 0.42 -18.11 19.87
C PHE A 569 0.50 -19.13 21.00
N THR A 570 0.27 -18.71 22.25
CA THR A 570 0.31 -19.59 23.40
C THR A 570 -0.79 -20.65 23.28
N GLY A 571 -0.40 -21.92 23.37
CA GLY A 571 -1.30 -23.07 23.20
C GLY A 571 -1.45 -23.56 21.75
N GLU A 572 -0.90 -22.84 20.77
CA GLU A 572 -1.02 -23.21 19.34
C GLU A 572 0.29 -23.75 18.74
N SER A 573 1.37 -23.86 19.54
CA SER A 573 2.66 -24.42 19.13
C SER A 573 3.33 -25.19 20.27
N GLY A 574 4.12 -26.21 19.92
CA GLY A 574 5.02 -26.91 20.85
C GLY A 574 6.30 -26.12 21.16
N THR A 575 6.65 -25.11 20.35
CA THR A 575 7.78 -24.21 20.61
C THR A 575 7.39 -23.16 21.65
N LYS A 576 8.30 -22.88 22.59
CA LYS A 576 8.07 -21.91 23.65
C LYS A 576 7.92 -20.49 23.09
N ILE A 577 6.87 -19.79 23.48
CA ILE A 577 6.63 -18.38 23.10
C ILE A 577 7.03 -17.47 24.25
N MET A 578 7.86 -16.47 23.99
CA MET A 578 8.30 -15.50 25.00
C MET A 578 8.24 -14.07 24.48
N ASP A 579 7.94 -13.13 25.37
CA ASP A 579 8.19 -11.72 25.12
C ASP A 579 9.69 -11.41 25.28
N ILE A 580 10.18 -10.41 24.56
CA ILE A 580 11.57 -9.95 24.70
C ILE A 580 11.92 -9.55 26.14
N ALA A 581 10.97 -8.98 26.91
CA ALA A 581 11.19 -8.63 28.31
C ALA A 581 11.46 -9.87 29.17
N GLU A 582 10.80 -11.00 28.90
CA GLU A 582 11.04 -12.23 29.64
C GLU A 582 12.41 -12.82 29.34
N LEU A 583 12.88 -12.72 28.09
CA LEU A 583 14.24 -13.13 27.72
C LEU A 583 15.28 -12.26 28.44
N VAL A 584 15.10 -10.94 28.41
CA VAL A 584 15.96 -10.01 29.14
C VAL A 584 15.94 -10.28 30.63
N ALA A 585 14.77 -10.43 31.25
CA ALA A 585 14.65 -10.67 32.68
C ALA A 585 15.31 -11.98 33.16
N LYS A 586 15.41 -12.99 32.29
CA LYS A 586 16.16 -14.23 32.55
C LYS A 586 17.66 -14.08 32.35
N ALA A 587 18.05 -13.25 31.38
CA ALA A 587 19.43 -12.92 31.07
C ALA A 587 20.04 -11.90 32.05
N LEU A 588 19.23 -11.20 32.85
CA LEU A 588 19.70 -10.21 33.82
C LEU A 588 20.71 -10.82 34.79
N VAL A 589 21.90 -10.25 34.82
CA VAL A 589 22.90 -10.53 35.84
C VAL A 589 22.54 -9.72 37.08
N ALA A 590 22.53 -10.36 38.25
CA ALA A 590 22.38 -9.62 39.50
C ALA A 590 23.56 -8.64 39.63
N LYS A 591 23.30 -7.33 39.57
CA LYS A 591 24.34 -6.34 39.81
C LYS A 591 24.77 -6.42 41.29
N PRO A 592 26.08 -6.39 41.61
CA PRO A 592 26.51 -5.79 42.86
C PRO A 592 26.02 -4.33 42.82
N VAL A 593 25.34 -3.90 43.88
CA VAL A 593 24.80 -2.55 44.02
C VAL A 593 25.90 -1.53 43.68
N ARG A 594 25.56 -0.52 42.87
CA ARG A 594 26.48 0.58 42.53
C ARG A 594 26.88 1.37 43.80
N GLU A 595 28.01 1.01 44.40
CA GLU A 595 28.89 1.96 45.08
C GLU A 595 29.74 2.67 44.01
N ALA A 596 29.20 3.69 43.36
CA ALA A 596 30.00 4.64 42.58
C ALA A 596 29.13 5.82 42.14
N ALA A 597 29.01 6.82 43.02
CA ALA A 597 29.13 8.25 42.71
C ALA A 597 28.48 9.10 43.81
N LYS A 598 29.29 9.53 44.80
CA LYS A 598 29.36 10.88 45.40
C LYS A 598 29.94 10.83 46.82
N GLN A 599 31.21 10.45 46.94
CA GLN A 599 32.13 11.11 47.87
C GLN A 599 32.88 12.17 47.05
N GLN A 600 32.65 13.43 47.40
CA GLN A 600 33.44 14.65 47.11
C GLN A 600 32.49 15.83 46.86
N LYS A 601 32.00 16.40 47.97
CA LYS A 601 31.87 17.85 48.17
C LYS A 601 32.03 18.10 49.67
N GLU A 602 33.27 18.14 50.14
CA GLU A 602 33.59 18.93 51.32
C GLU A 602 33.73 20.39 50.88
N PRO A 603 33.18 21.35 51.65
CA PRO A 603 33.41 22.76 51.40
C PRO A 603 34.77 23.16 51.98
N VAL A 604 35.69 23.60 51.12
CA VAL A 604 36.87 24.32 51.58
C VAL A 604 36.41 25.74 51.93
N TYR A 605 36.36 26.04 53.22
CA TYR A 605 36.41 27.41 53.72
C TYR A 605 37.84 27.92 53.57
N LEU A 606 38.01 29.01 52.83
CA LEU A 606 38.93 30.13 53.10
C LEU A 606 38.54 31.32 52.22
#